data_AF-A0A3N5SJG3-F1
#
_entry.id   AF-A0A3N5SJG3-F1
#
_cell.length_a   1.000
_cell.length_b   1.000
_cell.length_c   1.000
_cell.angle_alpha   90.00
_cell.angle_beta   90.00
_cell.angle_gamma   90.00
#
_symmetry.space_group_name_H-M   'P 1'
#
loop_
_entity.id
_entity.type
_entity.pdbx_description
1 polymer ?
#
loop_
_entity_poly.entity_id
_entity_poly.type
_entity_poly.pdbx_seq_one_letter_code
_entity_poly.pdbx_strand_id
1 'polypeptide(L)'
;MIQQTVFPFKIETTKERLTAHGGLALMAEFNHGIGLRELTDRYLPTPGSNRGFNPSEIVDAVVLMLQGGGRSLEDLRELKNEEGLMKLIGRDEIAEPDTVGDWLRRMGDGKSGEVGLKGLDEVRNKINGRILKRDGRESYTLDADATEIIG
;
A
#
# COMPACT_ATOMS: atom_id res chain seq x y z
N MET A 1 -40.75 2.26 19.18
CA MET A 1 -41.37 1.89 17.89
C MET A 1 -40.60 2.64 16.81
N ILE A 2 -39.88 1.93 15.93
CA ILE A 2 -39.08 2.58 14.86
C ILE A 2 -40.05 3.24 13.88
N GLN A 3 -39.83 4.52 13.57
CA GLN A 3 -40.70 5.30 12.68
C GLN A 3 -40.54 4.79 11.24
N GLN A 4 -41.63 4.31 10.65
CA GLN A 4 -41.66 3.91 9.24
C GLN A 4 -41.88 5.15 8.37
N THR A 5 -41.05 5.33 7.34
CA THR A 5 -41.14 6.46 6.39
C THR A 5 -41.94 6.05 5.15
N VAL A 6 -41.83 6.80 4.05
CA VAL A 6 -42.59 6.56 2.79
C VAL A 6 -42.30 5.18 2.19
N PHE A 7 -41.11 4.62 2.41
CA PHE A 7 -40.74 3.31 1.89
C PHE A 7 -40.94 2.19 2.93
N PRO A 8 -41.19 0.93 2.50
CA PRO A 8 -41.52 -0.18 3.39
C PRO A 8 -40.27 -0.79 4.06
N PHE A 9 -39.32 0.04 4.49
CA PHE A 9 -38.15 -0.38 5.27
C PHE A 9 -38.06 0.40 6.59
N LYS A 10 -37.48 -0.26 7.59
CA LYS A 10 -37.18 0.33 8.89
C LYS A 10 -35.77 0.88 8.86
N ILE A 11 -35.58 2.10 9.35
CA ILE A 11 -34.27 2.72 9.48
C ILE A 11 -33.89 2.66 10.97
N GLU A 12 -32.68 2.19 11.25
CA GLU A 12 -32.10 2.16 12.59
C GLU A 12 -30.65 2.66 12.51
N THR A 13 -30.13 3.18 13.62
CA THR A 13 -28.73 3.60 13.71
C THR A 13 -27.87 2.44 14.20
N THR A 14 -26.71 2.25 13.57
CA THR A 14 -25.71 1.28 14.03
C THR A 14 -24.38 1.98 14.30
N LYS A 15 -23.57 1.37 15.17
CA LYS A 15 -22.17 1.72 15.39
C LYS A 15 -21.22 0.87 14.54
N GLU A 16 -21.77 -0.04 13.74
CA GLU A 16 -20.96 -0.84 12.80
C GLU A 16 -20.24 0.09 11.83
N ARG A 17 -18.95 -0.18 11.64
CA ARG A 17 -18.13 0.51 10.65
C ARG A 17 -18.28 -0.23 9.33
N LEU A 18 -18.75 0.48 8.32
CA LEU A 18 -18.79 0.01 6.94
C LEU A 18 -17.58 0.58 6.20
N THR A 19 -17.14 -0.13 5.16
CA THR A 19 -16.16 0.40 4.20
C THR A 19 -16.78 0.33 2.81
N ALA A 20 -16.61 1.39 2.04
CA ALA A 20 -16.95 1.39 0.61
C ALA A 20 -15.88 0.65 -0.23
N HIS A 21 -14.72 0.36 0.36
CA HIS A 21 -13.52 -0.16 -0.30
C HIS A 21 -13.32 -1.66 -0.07
N GLY A 22 -14.40 -2.45 -0.10
CA GLY A 22 -14.32 -3.90 0.11
C GLY A 22 -13.36 -4.61 -0.87
N GLY A 23 -13.27 -4.13 -2.11
CA GLY A 23 -12.30 -4.64 -3.09
C GLY A 23 -10.84 -4.34 -2.73
N LEU A 24 -10.57 -3.25 -2.01
CA LEU A 24 -9.23 -2.88 -1.58
C LEU A 24 -8.71 -3.82 -0.49
N ALA A 25 -9.60 -4.45 0.29
CA ALA A 25 -9.21 -5.49 1.25
C ALA A 25 -8.62 -6.72 0.56
N LEU A 26 -9.16 -7.12 -0.60
CA LEU A 26 -8.59 -8.22 -1.40
C LEU A 26 -7.21 -7.85 -1.95
N MET A 27 -7.00 -6.57 -2.30
CA MET A 27 -5.68 -6.09 -2.72
C MET A 27 -4.69 -6.10 -1.56
N ALA A 28 -5.11 -5.73 -0.34
CA ALA A 28 -4.28 -5.85 0.85
C ALA A 28 -3.88 -7.31 1.14
N GLU A 29 -4.83 -8.24 1.04
CA GLU A 29 -4.55 -9.68 1.17
C GLU A 29 -3.59 -10.17 0.09
N PHE A 30 -3.79 -9.74 -1.16
CA PHE A 30 -2.88 -10.07 -2.26
C PHE A 30 -1.46 -9.55 -2.00
N ASN A 31 -1.32 -8.29 -1.60
CA ASN A 31 -0.02 -7.67 -1.27
C ASN A 31 0.71 -8.45 -0.17
N HIS A 32 -0.03 -8.88 0.87
CA HIS A 32 0.52 -9.73 1.91
C HIS A 32 0.88 -11.13 1.39
N GLY A 33 0.03 -11.75 0.58
CA GLY A 33 0.24 -13.08 0.02
C GLY A 33 1.43 -13.20 -0.93
N ILE A 34 1.76 -12.13 -1.67
CA ILE A 34 3.00 -12.09 -2.48
C ILE A 34 4.26 -11.81 -1.63
N GLY A 35 4.06 -11.47 -0.36
CA GLY A 35 5.08 -11.23 0.65
C GLY A 35 5.72 -9.84 0.56
N LEU A 36 4.98 -8.83 0.11
CA LEU A 36 5.47 -7.46 -0.06
C LEU A 36 6.05 -6.93 1.26
N ARG A 37 5.29 -7.04 2.35
CA ARG A 37 5.63 -6.49 3.67
C ARG A 37 6.93 -7.09 4.21
N GLU A 38 7.04 -8.42 4.23
CA GLU A 38 8.20 -9.13 4.77
C GLU A 38 9.47 -8.86 3.96
N LEU A 39 9.33 -8.71 2.64
CA LEU A 39 10.45 -8.37 1.77
C LEU A 39 10.87 -6.91 1.98
N THR A 40 9.93 -5.98 2.13
CA THR A 40 10.25 -4.57 2.38
C THR A 40 10.98 -4.39 3.71
N ASP A 41 10.52 -5.02 4.79
CA ASP A 41 11.21 -4.93 6.10
C ASP A 41 12.60 -5.59 6.09
N ARG A 42 12.81 -6.57 5.20
CA ARG A 42 14.09 -7.26 5.06
C ARG A 42 15.12 -6.49 4.25
N TYR A 43 14.69 -5.87 3.15
CA TYR A 43 15.60 -5.35 2.13
C TYR A 43 15.68 -3.83 2.10
N LEU A 44 14.70 -3.11 2.66
CA LEU A 44 14.76 -1.65 2.74
C LEU A 44 15.48 -1.20 4.01
N PRO A 45 16.10 0.00 3.98
CA PRO A 45 16.74 0.57 5.16
C PRO A 45 15.77 0.69 6.33
N THR A 46 16.21 0.25 7.50
CA THR A 46 15.43 0.37 8.73
C THR A 46 15.32 1.83 9.20
N PRO A 47 14.33 2.16 10.02
CA PRO A 47 14.22 3.48 10.60
C PRO A 47 15.44 3.84 11.44
N GLY A 48 15.85 5.11 11.42
CA GLY A 48 16.94 5.62 12.26
C GLY A 48 16.56 5.82 13.73
N SER A 49 15.32 5.51 14.13
CA SER A 49 14.84 5.67 15.51
C SER A 49 13.75 4.64 15.84
N ASN A 50 13.60 4.29 17.12
CA ASN A 50 12.53 3.41 17.62
C ASN A 50 11.10 3.95 17.44
N ARG A 51 10.95 5.22 17.03
CA ARG A 51 9.65 5.85 16.77
C ARG A 51 9.31 5.89 15.27
N GLY A 52 10.21 5.43 14.41
CA GLY A 52 9.97 5.44 12.97
C GLY A 52 9.16 4.23 12.52
N PHE A 53 8.35 4.43 11.49
CA PHE A 53 7.59 3.36 10.85
C PHE A 53 8.49 2.35 10.17
N ASN A 54 8.17 1.06 10.32
CA ASN A 54 8.83 0.03 9.54
C ASN A 54 8.61 0.26 8.03
N PRO A 55 9.55 -0.14 7.16
CA PRO A 55 9.40 0.02 5.72
C PRO A 55 8.06 -0.54 5.19
N SER A 56 7.61 -1.68 5.71
CA SER A 56 6.34 -2.30 5.32
C SER A 56 5.09 -1.52 5.72
N GLU A 57 5.17 -0.61 6.68
CA GLU A 57 4.05 0.26 7.04
C GLU A 57 3.88 1.38 6.02
N ILE A 58 4.98 1.99 5.59
CA ILE A 58 4.98 3.04 4.59
C ILE A 58 4.68 2.48 3.21
N VAL A 59 5.38 1.41 2.79
CA VAL A 59 5.21 0.85 1.44
C VAL A 59 3.80 0.31 1.22
N ASP A 60 3.25 -0.43 2.19
CA ASP A 60 1.90 -0.98 2.06
C ASP A 60 0.84 0.11 2.01
N ALA A 61 0.97 1.17 2.82
CA ALA A 61 0.04 2.30 2.77
C ALA A 61 0.09 3.04 1.42
N VAL A 62 1.28 3.26 0.86
CA VAL A 62 1.44 3.87 -0.47
C VAL A 62 0.86 2.98 -1.57
N VAL A 63 1.16 1.68 -1.54
CA VAL A 63 0.64 0.72 -2.53
C VAL A 63 -0.88 0.63 -2.45
N LEU A 64 -1.46 0.57 -1.25
CA LEU A 64 -2.91 0.55 -1.06
C LEU A 64 -3.57 1.85 -1.50
N MET A 65 -2.97 3.01 -1.21
CA MET A 65 -3.47 4.30 -1.68
C MET A 65 -3.50 4.35 -3.21
N LEU A 66 -2.44 3.88 -3.88
CA LEU A 66 -2.39 3.83 -5.34
C LEU A 66 -3.40 2.82 -5.92
N GLN A 67 -3.53 1.64 -5.32
CA GLN A 67 -4.53 0.63 -5.70
C GLN A 67 -5.97 1.13 -5.51
N GLY A 68 -6.19 1.98 -4.51
CA GLY A 68 -7.45 2.69 -4.27
C GLY A 68 -7.72 3.84 -5.24
N GLY A 69 -6.77 4.16 -6.14
CA GLY A 69 -6.90 5.23 -7.14
C GLY A 69 -6.42 6.60 -6.68
N GLY A 70 -5.76 6.69 -5.52
CA GLY A 70 -5.13 7.92 -5.05
C GLY A 70 -4.01 8.39 -5.98
N ARG A 71 -3.75 9.69 -5.97
CA ARG A 71 -2.86 10.39 -6.92
C ARG A 71 -1.87 11.32 -6.23
N SER A 72 -2.02 11.52 -4.93
CA SER A 72 -1.17 12.40 -4.11
C SER A 72 -0.88 11.74 -2.76
N LEU A 73 0.17 12.19 -2.08
CA LEU A 73 0.45 11.72 -0.72
C LEU A 73 -0.66 12.14 0.27
N GLU A 74 -1.39 13.21 -0.01
CA GLU A 74 -2.53 13.63 0.82
C GLU A 74 -3.66 12.59 0.82
N ASP A 75 -3.79 11.77 -0.23
CA ASP A 75 -4.80 10.70 -0.30
C ASP A 75 -4.55 9.58 0.72
N LEU A 76 -3.38 9.55 1.38
CA LEU A 76 -3.15 8.70 2.56
C LEU A 76 -4.09 9.05 3.71
N ARG A 77 -4.57 10.30 3.80
CA ARG A 77 -5.55 10.73 4.80
C ARG A 77 -6.91 10.08 4.55
N GLU A 78 -7.31 9.95 3.29
CA GLU A 78 -8.54 9.26 2.92
C GLU A 78 -8.45 7.77 3.32
N LEU A 79 -7.32 7.13 3.00
CA LEU A 79 -7.08 5.75 3.42
C LEU A 79 -7.08 5.60 4.95
N LYS A 80 -6.52 6.57 5.69
CA LYS A 80 -6.51 6.59 7.16
C LYS A 80 -7.92 6.74 7.75
N ASN A 81 -8.80 7.47 7.07
CA ASN A 81 -10.19 7.69 7.50
C ASN A 81 -11.10 6.48 7.22
N GLU A 82 -10.66 5.49 6.42
CA GLU A 82 -11.37 4.25 6.17
C GLU A 82 -11.25 3.25 7.34
N GLU A 83 -11.78 3.62 8.51
CA GLU A 83 -11.69 2.82 9.74
C GLU A 83 -12.18 1.37 9.56
N GLY A 84 -13.23 1.16 8.75
CA GLY A 84 -13.76 -0.17 8.45
C GLY A 84 -12.74 -1.05 7.69
N LEU A 85 -12.07 -0.47 6.69
CA LEU A 85 -11.02 -1.17 5.93
C LEU A 85 -9.79 -1.40 6.81
N MET A 86 -9.33 -0.38 7.52
CA MET A 86 -8.15 -0.46 8.40
C MET A 86 -8.30 -1.59 9.42
N LYS A 87 -9.48 -1.68 10.06
CA LYS A 87 -9.82 -2.79 10.95
C LYS A 87 -9.82 -4.14 10.23
N LEU A 88 -10.37 -4.21 9.02
CA LEU A 88 -10.45 -5.45 8.25
C LEU A 88 -9.07 -5.99 7.86
N ILE A 89 -8.13 -5.11 7.53
CA ILE A 89 -6.77 -5.48 7.09
C ILE A 89 -5.74 -5.49 8.24
N GLY A 90 -6.18 -5.25 9.49
CA GLY A 90 -5.31 -5.25 10.68
C GLY A 90 -4.27 -4.13 10.67
N ARG A 91 -4.66 -2.92 10.25
CA ARG A 91 -3.83 -1.72 10.24
C ARG A 91 -4.36 -0.72 11.25
N ASP A 92 -3.52 -0.34 12.22
CA ASP A 92 -3.90 0.60 13.28
C ASP A 92 -3.45 2.04 12.99
N GLU A 93 -2.40 2.22 12.20
CA GLU A 93 -1.81 3.52 11.91
C GLU A 93 -1.30 3.63 10.46
N ILE A 94 -1.44 4.82 9.90
CA ILE A 94 -0.87 5.23 8.62
C ILE A 94 -0.02 6.48 8.87
N ALA A 95 1.22 6.45 8.37
CA ALA A 95 2.13 7.58 8.45
C ALA A 95 1.54 8.82 7.75
N GLU A 96 1.77 10.00 8.34
CA GLU A 96 1.32 11.26 7.75
C GLU A 96 1.99 11.50 6.37
N PRO A 97 1.32 12.22 5.45
CA PRO A 97 1.85 12.51 4.11
C PRO A 97 3.28 13.06 4.11
N ASP A 98 3.59 14.00 5.02
CA ASP A 98 4.94 14.57 5.16
C ASP A 98 5.97 13.52 5.59
N THR A 99 5.59 12.61 6.48
CA THR A 99 6.47 11.52 6.95
C THR A 99 6.79 10.56 5.80
N VAL A 100 5.78 10.22 4.98
CA VAL A 100 5.97 9.41 3.77
C VAL A 100 6.83 10.15 2.75
N GLY A 101 6.60 11.46 2.54
CA GLY A 101 7.40 12.29 1.65
C GLY A 101 8.88 12.33 2.04
N ASP A 102 9.18 12.54 3.32
CA ASP A 102 10.55 12.49 3.84
C ASP A 102 11.18 11.10 3.68
N TRP A 103 10.40 10.05 3.89
CA TRP A 103 10.86 8.68 3.67
C TRP A 103 11.21 8.42 2.20
N LEU A 104 10.36 8.84 1.25
CA LEU A 104 10.61 8.69 -0.18
C LEU A 104 11.88 9.42 -0.62
N ARG A 105 12.09 10.66 -0.13
CA ARG A 105 13.33 11.42 -0.39
C ARG A 105 14.57 10.67 0.09
N ARG A 106 14.52 10.07 1.29
CA ARG A 106 15.64 9.26 1.82
C ARG A 106 15.89 8.01 0.99
N MET A 107 14.83 7.34 0.51
CA MET A 107 15.00 6.13 -0.32
C MET A 107 15.65 6.42 -1.67
N GLY A 108 15.39 7.61 -2.23
CA GLY A 108 15.96 8.08 -3.50
C GLY A 108 17.25 8.90 -3.36
N ASP A 109 17.79 9.08 -2.15
CA ASP A 109 18.99 9.91 -1.96
C ASP A 109 20.24 9.20 -2.50
N GLY A 110 20.72 9.64 -3.68
CA GLY A 110 21.94 9.11 -4.30
C GLY A 110 23.19 9.24 -3.41
N LYS A 111 23.22 10.18 -2.46
CA LYS A 111 24.34 10.31 -1.51
C LYS A 111 24.42 9.16 -0.51
N SER A 112 23.32 8.43 -0.31
CA SER A 112 23.26 7.25 0.55
C SER A 112 23.77 5.97 -0.12
N GLY A 113 24.26 6.06 -1.38
CA GLY A 113 24.64 4.89 -2.17
C GLY A 113 23.43 4.12 -2.71
N GLU A 114 22.27 4.79 -2.84
CA GLU A 114 21.04 4.27 -3.42
C GLU A 114 20.49 3.01 -2.71
N VAL A 115 20.72 2.92 -1.39
CA VAL A 115 20.32 1.75 -0.60
C VAL A 115 18.82 1.48 -0.66
N GLY A 116 17.98 2.51 -0.80
CA GLY A 116 16.54 2.35 -0.99
C GLY A 116 16.22 1.70 -2.34
N LEU A 117 16.79 2.21 -3.44
CA LEU A 117 16.59 1.65 -4.79
C LEU A 117 17.12 0.21 -4.91
N LYS A 118 18.29 -0.08 -4.34
CA LYS A 118 18.84 -1.44 -4.27
C LYS A 118 17.96 -2.39 -3.46
N GLY A 119 17.40 -1.91 -2.36
CA GLY A 119 16.44 -2.68 -1.58
C GLY A 119 15.16 -2.97 -2.35
N LEU A 120 14.63 -1.99 -3.11
CA LEU A 120 13.48 -2.19 -4.00
C LEU A 120 13.79 -3.18 -5.13
N ASP A 121 15.01 -3.15 -5.69
CA ASP A 121 15.46 -4.14 -6.68
C ASP A 121 15.41 -5.57 -6.10
N GLU A 122 15.87 -5.78 -4.87
CA GLU A 122 15.77 -7.08 -4.20
C GLU A 122 14.31 -7.49 -3.98
N VAL A 123 13.45 -6.59 -3.49
CA VAL A 123 12.01 -6.85 -3.32
C VAL A 123 11.38 -7.27 -4.65
N ARG A 124 11.59 -6.49 -5.72
CA ARG A 124 11.09 -6.78 -7.08
C ARG A 124 11.58 -8.15 -7.56
N ASN A 125 12.88 -8.42 -7.45
CA ASN A 125 13.48 -9.66 -7.93
C ASN A 125 12.91 -10.89 -7.20
N LYS A 126 12.67 -10.78 -5.88
CA LYS A 126 12.06 -11.87 -5.10
C LYS A 126 10.59 -12.09 -5.46
N ILE A 127 9.80 -11.03 -5.61
CA ILE A 127 8.39 -11.12 -6.00
C ILE A 127 8.28 -11.72 -7.40
N ASN A 128 9.00 -11.16 -8.37
CA ASN A 128 9.01 -11.67 -9.75
C ASN A 128 9.47 -13.14 -9.78
N GLY A 129 10.56 -13.48 -9.08
CA GLY A 129 11.02 -14.87 -8.99
C GLY A 129 9.99 -15.84 -8.41
N ARG A 130 9.11 -15.40 -7.49
CA ARG A 130 8.00 -16.22 -6.97
C ARG A 130 6.89 -16.40 -8.01
N ILE A 131 6.53 -15.33 -8.71
CA ILE A 131 5.46 -15.33 -9.71
C ILE A 131 5.87 -16.15 -10.93
N LEU A 132 7.04 -15.89 -11.50
CA LEU A 132 7.54 -16.55 -12.71
C LEU A 132 7.67 -18.08 -12.53
N LYS A 133 8.07 -18.54 -11.33
CA LYS A 133 8.13 -19.98 -11.01
C LYS A 133 6.76 -20.67 -11.00
N ARG A 134 5.69 -19.92 -10.78
CA ARG A 134 4.31 -20.44 -10.70
C ARG A 134 3.54 -20.30 -12.00
N ASP A 135 3.95 -19.39 -12.88
CA ASP A 135 3.24 -19.09 -14.13
C ASP A 135 3.40 -20.19 -15.20
N GLY A 136 4.37 -21.11 -15.05
CA GLY A 136 4.53 -22.28 -15.93
C GLY A 136 5.00 -21.96 -17.35
N ARG A 137 5.34 -20.70 -17.64
CA ARG A 137 5.89 -20.26 -18.93
C ARG A 137 7.41 -20.37 -18.95
N GLU A 138 7.94 -20.77 -20.10
CA GLU A 138 9.38 -20.95 -20.31
C GLU A 138 10.08 -19.67 -20.81
N SER A 139 9.32 -18.76 -21.44
CA SER A 139 9.84 -17.53 -22.03
C SER A 139 8.87 -16.38 -21.87
N TYR A 140 9.43 -15.18 -21.67
CA TYR A 140 8.70 -13.92 -21.58
C TYR A 140 9.29 -12.92 -22.56
N THR A 141 8.42 -12.12 -23.17
CA THR A 141 8.84 -10.92 -23.92
C THR A 141 8.71 -9.73 -22.99
N LEU A 142 9.82 -9.06 -22.72
CA LEU A 142 9.80 -7.77 -22.02
C LEU A 142 9.60 -6.68 -23.07
N ASP A 143 8.46 -6.02 -23.00
CA ASP A 143 8.19 -4.83 -23.79
C ASP A 143 8.41 -3.59 -22.90
N ALA A 144 9.27 -2.68 -23.36
CA ALA A 144 9.70 -1.53 -22.59
C ALA A 144 9.78 -0.31 -23.51
N ASP A 145 8.71 0.49 -23.50
CA ASP A 145 8.63 1.76 -24.22
C ASP A 145 9.15 2.91 -23.37
N ALA A 146 9.86 3.84 -24.01
CA ALA A 146 10.25 5.10 -23.38
C ALA A 146 9.13 6.14 -23.56
N THR A 147 8.74 6.80 -22.47
CA THR A 147 7.91 8.02 -22.51
C THR A 147 8.80 9.23 -22.26
N GLU A 148 8.83 10.17 -23.19
CA GLU A 148 9.48 11.46 -22.99
C GLU A 148 8.56 12.37 -22.18
N ILE A 149 9.06 12.91 -21.07
CA ILE A 149 8.39 13.96 -20.30
C ILE A 149 9.06 15.27 -20.65
N ILE A 150 8.36 16.09 -21.44
CA ILE A 150 8.81 17.44 -21.79
C ILE A 150 8.39 18.38 -20.65
N GLY A 151 9.38 18.95 -19.96
CA GLY A 151 9.20 19.90 -18.85
C GLY A 151 9.12 21.34 -19.31
#